data_AF-A0A4Q1RC64-F1
#
_entry.id   AF-A0A4Q1RC64-F1
#
_cell.length_a   1.000
_cell.length_b   1.000
_cell.length_c   1.000
_cell.angle_alpha   90.00
_cell.angle_beta   90.00
_cell.angle_gamma   90.00
#
_symmetry.space_group_name_H-M   'P 1'
#
loop_
_entity.id
_entity.type
_entity.pdbx_description
1 polymer ?
#
loop_
_entity_poly.entity_id
_entity_poly.type
_entity_poly.pdbx_seq_one_letter_code
_entity_poly.pdbx_strand_id
1 'polypeptide(L)'
;MWSCQECTDLYKAMKQAPEVVDAARAASEPGVDCDPFDTIVSSQIHLARHIATHHTSEVPAMDQGCDRCKSDMTRQMPVVLVLEHRARHVFAPPSIAGLL
;
A
#
# COMPACT_ATOMS: atom_id res chain seq x y z
N MET A 1 7.25 1.22 14.94
CA MET A 1 7.21 0.99 13.49
C MET A 1 8.30 1.77 12.77
N TRP A 2 8.34 3.11 12.77
CA TRP A 2 9.30 3.86 11.94
C TRP A 2 10.77 3.80 12.36
N SER A 3 11.08 3.20 13.51
CA SER A 3 12.44 2.77 13.86
C SER A 3 12.85 1.44 13.21
N CYS A 4 11.93 0.75 12.52
CA CYS A 4 12.21 -0.43 11.72
C CYS A 4 12.85 -0.01 10.40
N GLN A 5 14.04 -0.56 10.12
CA GLN A 5 14.78 -0.26 8.91
C GLN A 5 14.01 -0.71 7.66
N GLU A 6 13.40 -1.89 7.69
CA GLU A 6 12.62 -2.43 6.57
C GLU A 6 11.38 -1.59 6.25
N CYS A 7 10.64 -1.12 7.27
CA CYS A 7 9.56 -0.14 7.08
C CYS A 7 10.05 1.12 6.35
N THR A 8 11.21 1.62 6.73
CA THR A 8 11.80 2.84 6.16
C THR A 8 12.19 2.61 4.70
N ASP A 9 12.79 1.46 4.39
CA ASP A 9 13.23 1.15 3.03
C ASP A 9 12.05 0.87 2.09
N LEU A 10 11.03 0.14 2.57
CA LEU A 10 9.78 -0.07 1.83
C LEU A 10 9.04 1.24 1.58
N TYR A 11 9.00 2.14 2.57
CA TYR A 11 8.41 3.48 2.39
C TYR A 11 9.15 4.31 1.34
N LYS A 12 10.49 4.31 1.36
CA LYS A 12 11.29 4.98 0.34
C LYS A 12 11.03 4.41 -1.06
N ALA A 13 11.03 3.08 -1.19
CA ALA A 13 10.73 2.41 -2.46
C ALA A 13 9.34 2.79 -2.99
N MET A 14 8.32 2.79 -2.12
CA MET A 14 6.96 3.24 -2.47
C MET A 14 6.94 4.70 -2.95
N LYS A 15 7.69 5.59 -2.30
CA LYS A 15 7.77 7.00 -2.70
C LYS A 15 8.50 7.21 -4.02
N GLN A 16 9.47 6.36 -4.35
CA GLN A 16 10.28 6.42 -5.58
C GLN A 16 9.60 5.72 -6.78
N ALA A 17 8.66 4.81 -6.55
CA ALA A 17 8.00 4.05 -7.60
C ALA A 17 7.44 4.91 -8.76
N PRO A 18 6.75 6.05 -8.52
CA PRO A 18 6.28 6.90 -9.62
C PRO A 18 7.42 7.46 -10.48
N GLU A 19 8.51 7.90 -9.86
CA GLU A 19 9.66 8.46 -10.59
C GLU A 19 10.35 7.40 -11.46
N VAL A 20 10.45 6.16 -10.97
CA VAL A 20 11.00 5.04 -11.72
C VAL A 20 10.13 4.71 -12.93
N VAL A 21 8.81 4.62 -12.74
CA VAL A 21 7.85 4.35 -13.83
C VAL A 21 7.84 5.48 -14.86
N ASP A 22 7.90 6.73 -14.41
CA ASP A 22 7.91 7.90 -15.28
C ASP A 22 9.20 8.00 -16.09
N ALA A 23 10.35 7.70 -15.48
CA ALA A 23 11.63 7.63 -16.18
C ALA A 23 11.65 6.51 -17.23
N ALA A 24 11.13 5.32 -16.89
CA ALA A 24 11.00 4.21 -17.83
C ALA A 24 10.10 4.59 -19.02
N ARG A 25 8.97 5.27 -18.75
CA ARG A 25 8.05 5.75 -19.78
C ARG A 25 8.67 6.81 -20.68
N ALA A 26 9.46 7.73 -20.14
CA ALA A 26 10.15 8.76 -20.91
C ALA A 26 11.24 8.19 -21.84
N ALA A 27 11.83 7.04 -21.48
CA ALA A 27 12.87 6.37 -22.27
C ALA A 27 12.31 5.30 -23.25
N SER A 28 11.01 5.03 -23.21
CA SER A 28 10.38 3.96 -24.00
C SER A 28 9.61 4.51 -25.19
N GLU A 29 9.43 3.66 -26.20
CA GLU A 29 8.56 3.97 -27.34
C GLU A 29 7.09 4.10 -26.90
N PRO A 30 6.29 4.95 -27.57
CA PRO A 30 4.86 5.06 -27.28
C PRO A 30 4.15 3.71 -27.34
N GLY A 31 3.30 3.43 -26.34
CA GLY A 31 2.51 2.20 -26.27
C GLY A 31 3.19 1.03 -25.57
N VAL A 32 4.44 1.19 -25.11
CA VAL A 32 5.07 0.22 -24.21
C VAL A 32 4.47 0.36 -22.81
N ASP A 33 4.04 -0.77 -22.24
CA ASP A 33 3.72 -0.84 -20.81
C ASP A 33 5.03 -0.87 -20.00
N CYS A 34 5.33 0.27 -19.38
CA CYS A 34 6.53 0.44 -18.56
C CYS A 34 6.32 0.05 -17.09
N ASP A 35 5.11 -0.37 -16.70
CA ASP A 35 4.81 -0.81 -15.34
C ASP A 35 3.90 -2.06 -15.31
N PRO A 36 4.31 -3.19 -15.92
CA PRO A 36 3.47 -4.39 -16.03
C PRO A 36 3.16 -5.07 -14.69
N PHE A 37 3.79 -4.62 -13.61
CA PHE A 37 3.62 -5.16 -12.26
C PHE A 37 2.96 -4.16 -11.30
N ASP A 38 2.40 -3.06 -11.81
CA ASP A 38 1.79 -1.99 -11.03
C ASP A 38 2.68 -1.60 -9.84
N THR A 39 3.95 -1.26 -10.09
CA THR A 39 5.02 -1.05 -9.11
C THR A 39 4.59 -0.09 -8.00
N ILE A 40 3.77 0.91 -8.32
CA ILE A 40 3.20 1.84 -7.34
C ILE A 40 2.22 1.14 -6.37
N VAL A 41 1.38 0.24 -6.88
CA VAL A 41 0.42 -0.52 -6.07
C VAL A 41 1.14 -1.64 -5.30
N SER A 42 2.02 -2.37 -5.97
CA SER A 42 2.81 -3.45 -5.40
C SER A 42 3.70 -2.98 -4.24
N SER A 43 4.34 -1.80 -4.36
CA SER A 43 5.13 -1.21 -3.27
C SER A 43 4.28 -0.81 -2.05
N GLN A 44 3.06 -0.31 -2.27
CA GLN A 44 2.10 -0.06 -1.17
C GLN A 44 1.67 -1.36 -0.49
N ILE A 45 1.41 -2.43 -1.26
CA ILE A 45 1.08 -3.75 -0.73
C ILE A 45 2.23 -4.30 0.13
N HIS A 46 3.48 -4.20 -0.35
CA HIS A 46 4.63 -4.70 0.40
C HIS A 46 4.81 -3.98 1.75
N LEU A 47 4.71 -2.64 1.76
CA LEU A 47 4.78 -1.87 3.01
C LEU A 47 3.62 -2.21 3.95
N ALA A 48 2.39 -2.26 3.44
CA ALA A 48 1.21 -2.61 4.21
C ALA A 48 1.31 -4.01 4.83
N ARG A 49 1.78 -5.00 4.05
CA ARG A 49 2.00 -6.37 4.52
C ARG A 49 3.04 -6.42 5.62
N HIS A 50 4.19 -5.78 5.42
CA HIS A 50 5.24 -5.76 6.44
C HIS A 50 4.73 -5.16 7.76
N ILE A 51 3.99 -4.03 7.71
CA ILE A 51 3.39 -3.43 8.90
C ILE A 51 2.36 -4.39 9.53
N ALA A 52 1.48 -4.99 8.73
CA ALA A 52 0.45 -5.90 9.22
C ALA A 52 1.02 -7.16 9.90
N THR A 53 2.18 -7.66 9.44
CA THR A 53 2.80 -8.89 9.95
C THR A 53 3.77 -8.64 11.12
N HIS A 54 4.55 -7.56 11.07
CA HIS A 54 5.62 -7.31 12.04
C HIS A 54 5.29 -6.21 13.05
N HIS A 55 4.30 -5.37 12.74
CA HIS A 55 3.89 -4.22 13.54
C HIS A 55 2.37 -4.23 13.78
N THR A 56 1.78 -5.42 13.96
CA THR A 56 0.32 -5.59 14.10
C THR A 56 -0.30 -4.73 15.20
N SER A 57 0.42 -4.51 16.32
CA SER A 57 -0.04 -3.65 17.42
C SER A 57 -0.08 -2.16 17.06
N GLU A 58 0.57 -1.76 15.97
CA GLU A 58 0.62 -0.40 15.43
C GLU A 58 -0.36 -0.22 14.26
N VAL A 59 -1.02 -1.29 13.81
CA VAL A 59 -2.07 -1.21 12.78
C VAL A 59 -3.30 -0.50 13.38
N PRO A 60 -3.80 0.57 12.74
CA PRO A 60 -4.96 1.28 13.22
C PRO A 60 -6.21 0.40 13.34
N ALA A 61 -7.12 0.84 14.21
CA ALA A 61 -8.49 0.33 14.20
C ALA A 61 -9.20 0.69 12.87
N MET A 62 -10.41 0.17 12.71
CA MET A 62 -11.23 0.47 11.55
C MET A 62 -11.52 1.97 11.40
N ASP A 63 -11.35 2.50 10.19
CA ASP A 63 -11.75 3.86 9.83
C ASP A 63 -13.17 3.88 9.26
N GLN A 64 -14.09 4.61 9.90
CA GLN A 64 -15.49 4.77 9.48
C GLN A 64 -15.64 5.58 8.18
N GLY A 65 -14.65 6.44 7.88
CA GLY A 65 -14.57 7.20 6.63
C GLY A 65 -14.07 6.38 5.44
N CYS A 66 -13.60 5.15 5.67
CA CYS A 66 -13.12 4.27 4.61
C CYS A 66 -14.18 3.23 4.22
N ASP A 67 -14.67 3.27 2.98
CA ASP A 67 -15.68 2.33 2.47
C ASP A 67 -15.21 0.88 2.49
N ARG A 68 -13.92 0.65 2.25
CA ARG A 68 -13.36 -0.70 2.25
C ARG A 68 -13.31 -1.30 3.65
N CYS A 69 -12.86 -0.54 4.64
CA CYS A 69 -12.96 -0.91 6.06
C CYS A 69 -14.38 -1.34 6.47
N LYS A 70 -15.41 -0.59 6.02
CA LYS A 70 -16.82 -0.95 6.28
C LYS A 70 -17.23 -2.23 5.55
N SER A 71 -16.79 -2.40 4.31
CA SER A 71 -17.12 -3.57 3.50
C SER A 71 -16.50 -4.87 4.02
N ASP A 72 -15.29 -4.83 4.58
CA ASP A 72 -14.59 -5.99 5.11
C ASP A 72 -15.39 -6.70 6.22
N MET A 73 -16.13 -5.93 7.03
CA MET A 73 -17.02 -6.47 8.07
C MET A 73 -18.16 -7.30 7.49
N THR A 74 -18.69 -6.89 6.33
CA THR A 74 -19.82 -7.56 5.68
C THR A 74 -19.40 -8.79 4.90
N ARG A 75 -18.14 -8.85 4.43
CA ARG A 75 -17.65 -9.86 3.48
C ARG A 75 -16.87 -11.03 4.10
N GLN A 76 -16.73 -11.08 5.42
CA GLN A 76 -15.91 -12.09 6.12
C GLN A 76 -14.52 -12.26 5.50
N MET A 77 -13.82 -11.14 5.30
CA MET A 77 -12.49 -11.15 4.71
C MET A 77 -11.47 -11.84 5.63
N PRO A 78 -10.46 -12.55 5.07
CA PRO A 78 -9.34 -13.05 5.84
C PRO A 78 -8.69 -11.94 6.67
N VAL A 79 -8.42 -12.20 7.95
CA VAL A 79 -7.86 -11.21 8.91
C VAL A 79 -6.60 -10.54 8.38
N VAL A 80 -5.75 -11.30 7.68
CA VAL A 80 -4.52 -10.76 7.07
C VAL A 80 -4.80 -9.64 6.07
N LEU A 81 -5.82 -9.78 5.23
CA LEU A 81 -6.17 -8.76 4.23
C LEU A 81 -6.81 -7.53 4.88
N VAL A 82 -7.55 -7.72 5.97
CA VAL A 82 -8.10 -6.62 6.77
C VAL A 82 -6.98 -5.81 7.43
N LEU A 83 -5.97 -6.50 7.99
CA LEU A 83 -4.83 -5.84 8.60
C LEU A 83 -3.94 -5.14 7.57
N GLU A 84 -3.69 -5.76 6.41
CA GLU A 84 -2.98 -5.13 5.29
C GLU A 84 -3.70 -3.86 4.84
N HIS A 85 -5.02 -3.91 4.61
CA HIS A 85 -5.78 -2.72 4.25
C HIS A 85 -5.67 -1.63 5.31
N ARG A 86 -5.86 -1.97 6.59
CA ARG A 86 -5.78 -1.00 7.69
C ARG A 86 -4.38 -0.40 7.85
N ALA A 87 -3.34 -1.18 7.62
CA ALA A 87 -1.96 -0.70 7.65
C ALA A 87 -1.71 0.41 6.63
N ARG A 88 -2.45 0.47 5.51
CA ARG A 88 -2.32 1.57 4.54
C ARG A 88 -2.74 2.92 5.09
N HIS A 89 -3.68 2.98 6.04
CA HIS A 89 -4.09 4.24 6.68
C HIS A 89 -2.96 4.93 7.46
N VAL A 90 -1.87 4.20 7.73
CA VAL A 90 -0.69 4.75 8.39
C VAL A 90 0.11 5.67 7.46
N PHE A 91 0.07 5.45 6.14
CA PHE A 91 0.93 6.14 5.17
C PHE A 91 0.19 6.68 3.95
N ALA A 92 -1.10 6.38 3.80
CA ALA A 92 -1.96 6.91 2.76
C ALA A 92 -3.28 7.42 3.38
N PRO A 93 -3.83 8.54 2.88
CA PRO A 93 -5.13 9.01 3.34
C PRO A 93 -6.24 8.01 2.98
N PRO A 94 -7.36 7.99 3.73
CA PRO A 94 -8.45 7.03 3.50
C PRO A 94 -9.03 7.05 2.09
N SER A 95 -9.03 8.22 1.43
CA SER A 95 -9.49 8.39 0.04
C SER A 95 -8.63 7.63 -0.97
N ILE A 96 -7.35 7.40 -0.67
CA ILE A 96 -6.44 6.61 -1.51
C ILE A 96 -6.44 5.15 -1.04
N ALA A 97 -6.39 4.92 0.28
CA ALA A 97 -6.38 3.57 0.84
C ALA A 97 -7.65 2.76 0.52
N GLY A 98 -8.79 3.44 0.29
CA GLY A 98 -10.06 2.80 -0.09
C GLY A 98 -10.15 2.32 -1.56
N LEU A 99 -9.23 2.74 -2.43
CA LEU A 99 -9.28 2.43 -3.87
C LEU A 99 -8.62 1.09 -4.26
N LEU A 100 -7.82 0.52 -3.36
CA LEU A 100 -6.99 -0.68 -3.59
C LEU A 100 -7.30 -1.79 -2.60
#